data_AF-A0A916CUX4-F1
#
_entry.id   AF-A0A916CUX4-F1
#
_cell.length_a   1.000
_cell.length_b   1.000
_cell.length_c   1.000
_cell.angle_alpha   90.00
_cell.angle_beta   90.00
_cell.angle_gamma   90.00
#
_symmetry.space_group_name_H-M   'P 1'
#
loop_
_entity.id
_entity.type
_entity.pdbx_description
1 polymer ?
#
loop_
_entity_poly.entity_id
_entity_poly.type
_entity_poly.pdbx_seq_one_letter_code
_entity_poly.pdbx_strand_id
1 'polypeptide(L)' 'MKATEKRHAAQSLILLTATRYLVPILLLFSLFLLTRGHNEPGGGFVGGLVAGAAFALYALAHTVHQARLLLRFPPR' A
#
# COMPACT_ATOMS: atom_id res chain seq x y z
N MET A 1 -27.41 4.77 -20.23
CA MET A 1 -26.03 4.35 -20.59
C MET A 1 -24.95 5.13 -19.81
N LYS A 2 -24.85 4.99 -18.47
CA LYS A 2 -23.81 5.66 -17.65
C LYS A 2 -22.92 4.69 -16.84
N ALA A 3 -23.08 3.38 -17.04
CA ALA A 3 -22.40 2.37 -16.21
C ALA A 3 -20.99 2.00 -16.69
N THR A 4 -20.59 2.39 -17.91
CA THR A 4 -19.32 1.98 -18.52
C THR A 4 -18.17 2.97 -18.29
N GLU A 5 -18.47 4.23 -17.97
CA GLU A 5 -17.44 5.27 -17.74
C GLU A 5 -16.65 5.03 -16.44
N LYS A 6 -17.30 4.47 -15.40
CA LYS A 6 -16.67 4.23 -14.09
C LYS A 6 -15.65 3.08 -14.06
N ARG A 7 -15.51 2.28 -15.12
CA ARG A 7 -14.54 1.16 -15.14
C ARG A 7 -13.12 1.58 -15.56
N HIS A 8 -12.94 2.79 -16.11
CA HIS A 8 -11.63 3.27 -16.58
C HIS A 8 -10.76 3.92 -15.49
N ALA A 9 -11.33 4.29 -14.34
CA ALA A 9 -10.55 4.72 -13.17
C ALA A 9 -9.71 3.56 -12.58
N ALA A 10 -10.07 2.30 -12.89
CA ALA A 10 -9.50 1.11 -12.29
C ALA A 10 -8.15 0.65 -12.90
N GLN A 11 -7.61 1.36 -13.90
CA GLN A 11 -6.29 1.07 -14.49
C GLN A 11 -5.54 2.35 -14.88
N SER A 12 -5.47 3.32 -13.96
CA SER A 12 -4.58 4.47 -14.18
C SER A 12 -3.13 3.98 -14.29
N LEU A 13 -2.53 4.14 -15.48
CA LEU A 13 -1.13 3.75 -15.74
C LEU A 13 -0.17 4.50 -14.81
N ILE A 14 -0.50 5.75 -14.47
CA ILE A 14 0.24 6.55 -13.49
C ILE A 14 0.16 5.90 -12.11
N LEU A 15 -1.04 5.51 -11.65
CA LEU A 15 -1.22 4.89 -10.33
C LEU A 15 -0.50 3.54 -10.24
N LEU A 16 -0.60 2.71 -11.28
CA LEU A 16 0.09 1.42 -11.36
C LEU A 16 1.61 1.60 -11.31
N THR A 17 2.13 2.54 -12.10
CA THR A 17 3.57 2.83 -12.15
C THR A 17 4.07 3.42 -10.84
N ALA A 18 3.34 4.38 -10.27
CA ALA A 18 3.68 5.00 -9.00
C ALA A 18 3.67 3.96 -7.87
N THR A 19 2.64 3.12 -7.80
CA THR A 19 2.51 2.07 -6.77
C THR A 19 3.66 1.08 -6.82
N ARG A 20 4.13 0.69 -8.02
CA ARG A 20 5.28 -0.20 -8.20
C ARG A 20 6.55 0.31 -7.50
N TYR A 21 6.76 1.63 -7.47
CA TYR A 21 7.91 2.24 -6.80
C TYR A 21 7.61 2.65 -5.35
N LEU A 22 6.43 3.18 -5.07
CA LEU A 22 6.06 3.69 -3.76
C LEU A 22 5.91 2.56 -2.73
N VAL A 23 5.31 1.43 -3.07
CA VAL A 23 5.10 0.32 -2.13
C VAL A 23 6.42 -0.16 -1.48
N PRO A 24 7.47 -0.53 -2.24
CA PRO A 24 8.72 -0.95 -1.61
C PRO A 24 9.38 0.18 -0.81
N ILE A 25 9.32 1.44 -1.27
CA ILE A 25 9.86 2.59 -0.53
C ILE A 25 9.13 2.79 0.80
N LEU A 26 7.80 2.73 0.80
CA LEU A 26 6.97 2.88 2.01
C LEU A 26 7.21 1.75 3.00
N LEU A 27 7.41 0.52 2.53
CA LEU A 27 7.74 -0.62 3.40
C LEU A 27 9.14 -0.48 4.02
N LEU A 28 10.13 -0.05 3.25
CA LEU A 28 11.46 0.26 3.79
C LEU A 28 11.42 1.41 4.80
N PHE A 29 10.63 2.45 4.51
CA PHE A 29 10.45 3.58 5.40
C PHE A 29 9.71 3.18 6.70
N SER A 30 8.71 2.30 6.60
CA SER A 30 8.03 1.71 7.75
C SER A 30 9.02 0.97 8.67
N LEU A 31 9.93 0.17 8.09
CA LEU A 31 10.97 -0.52 8.86
C LEU A 31 11.95 0.46 9.51
N PHE A 32 12.34 1.51 8.79
CA PHE A 32 13.17 2.59 9.34
C PHE A 32 12.49 3.24 10.55
N LEU A 33 11.21 3.63 10.43
CA LEU A 33 10.44 4.22 11.52
C LEU A 33 10.32 3.29 12.73
N LEU A 34 10.14 1.99 12.49
CA LEU A 34 10.11 0.97 13.55
C LEU A 34 11.41 0.99 14.36
N THR A 35 12.56 1.02 13.69
CA THR A 35 13.87 1.03 14.37
C THR A 35 14.18 2.36 15.06
N ARG A 36 13.75 3.49 14.48
CA ARG A 36 14.04 4.85 14.98
C ARG A 36 13.28 5.24 16.25
N GLY A 37 12.17 4.58 16.53
CA GLY A 37 11.28 4.91 17.67
C GLY A 37 11.90 4.82 19.07
N HIS A 38 13.13 4.31 19.19
CA HIS A 38 13.82 4.23 20.48
C HIS A 38 14.46 5.55 20.91
N ASN A 39 14.91 6.36 19.95
CA ASN A 39 15.69 7.59 20.23
C ASN A 39 15.05 8.85 19.65
N GLU A 40 14.13 8.70 18.68
CA GLU A 40 13.59 9.76 17.85
C GLU A 40 12.11 9.51 17.57
N PRO A 41 11.31 10.51 17.15
CA PRO A 41 9.92 10.30 16.79
C PRO A 41 9.78 9.19 15.73
N GLY A 42 9.00 8.16 16.07
CA GLY A 42 8.87 6.94 15.29
C GLY A 42 8.16 5.84 16.07
N GLY A 43 8.53 4.59 15.82
CA GLY A 43 8.07 3.42 16.56
C GLY A 43 7.04 2.57 15.81
N GLY A 44 6.55 1.53 16.49
CA GLY A 44 5.72 0.50 15.88
C GLY A 44 4.35 0.97 15.40
N PHE A 45 3.74 1.95 16.05
CA PHE A 45 2.43 2.47 15.64
C PHE A 45 2.50 3.21 14.30
N VAL A 46 3.36 4.23 14.20
CA VAL A 46 3.52 5.00 12.96
C VAL A 46 4.10 4.12 11.85
N GLY A 47 5.08 3.28 12.16
CA GLY A 47 5.60 2.28 11.21
C GLY A 47 4.50 1.35 10.69
N GLY A 48 3.63 0.86 11.56
CA GLY A 48 2.48 0.02 11.20
C GLY A 48 1.47 0.74 10.30
N LEU A 49 1.16 2.01 10.58
CA LEU A 49 0.29 2.83 9.74
C LEU A 49 0.86 3.03 8.33
N VAL A 50 2.17 3.29 8.23
CA VAL A 50 2.85 3.44 6.92
C VAL A 50 2.83 2.13 6.14
N ALA A 51 3.09 0.99 6.79
CA ALA A 51 2.97 -0.31 6.16
C ALA A 51 1.54 -0.57 5.68
N GLY A 52 0.54 -0.31 6.53
CA GLY A 52 -0.88 -0.43 6.18
C GLY A 52 -1.26 0.45 4.99
N ALA A 53 -0.77 1.69 4.94
CA ALA A 53 -0.97 2.59 3.81
C ALA A 53 -0.35 2.07 2.51
N ALA A 54 0.83 1.42 2.58
CA ALA A 54 1.45 0.78 1.41
C ALA A 54 0.58 -0.35 0.85
N PHE A 55 0.02 -1.19 1.72
CA PHE A 55 -0.93 -2.25 1.31
C PHE A 55 -2.24 -1.68 0.77
N ALA A 56 -2.77 -0.62 1.38
CA ALA A 56 -3.96 0.07 0.89
C ALA A 56 -3.71 0.68 -0.50
N LEU A 57 -2.57 1.33 -0.72
CA LEU A 57 -2.16 1.87 -2.02
C LEU A 57 -2.09 0.76 -3.08
N TYR A 58 -1.49 -0.39 -2.73
CA TYR A 58 -1.46 -1.54 -3.62
C TYR A 58 -2.87 -2.03 -3.97
N ALA A 59 -3.76 -2.13 -2.98
CA ALA A 59 -5.14 -2.57 -3.19
C ALA A 59 -5.97 -1.59 -4.03
N LEU A 60 -5.66 -0.29 -4.01
CA LEU A 60 -6.29 0.71 -4.85
C LEU A 60 -5.79 0.66 -6.30
N ALA A 61 -4.52 0.31 -6.51
CA ALA A 61 -3.91 0.23 -7.83
C ALA A 61 -4.20 -1.10 -8.54
N HIS A 62 -4.43 -2.18 -7.78
CA HIS A 62 -4.61 -3.54 -8.29
C HIS A 62 -6.01 -4.09 -8.02
N THR A 63 -6.32 -5.23 -8.63
CA THR A 63 -7.57 -5.94 -8.32
C THR A 63 -7.52 -6.51 -6.89
N VAL A 64 -8.68 -6.63 -6.25
CA VAL A 64 -8.81 -7.25 -4.91
C VAL A 64 -8.19 -8.64 -4.86
N HIS A 65 -8.27 -9.40 -5.95
CA HIS A 65 -7.63 -10.71 -6.06
C HIS A 65 -6.10 -10.61 -5.98
N GLN A 66 -5.48 -9.70 -6.73
CA GLN A 66 -4.03 -9.46 -6.67
C GLN A 66 -3.58 -8.89 -5.32
N ALA A 67 -4.38 -8.00 -4.72
CA ALA A 67 -4.10 -7.45 -3.40
C ALA A 67 -4.12 -8.53 -2.30
N ARG A 68 -5.04 -9.51 -2.39
CA ARG A 68 -5.09 -10.65 -1.48
C ARG A 68 -3.85 -11.55 -1.56
N LEU A 69 -3.21 -11.67 -2.72
CA LEU A 69 -2.01 -12.49 -2.88
C LEU A 69 -0.79 -11.91 -2.14
N LEU A 70 -0.78 -10.60 -1.85
CA LEU A 70 0.26 -9.96 -1.05
C LEU A 70 0.12 -10.21 0.45
N LEU A 71 -1.07 -10.57 0.92
CA LEU A 71 -1.29 -10.92 2.31
C LEU A 71 -0.82 -12.36 2.53
N ARG A 72 0.42 -12.52 3.04
CA ARG A 72 0.96 -13.84 3.44
C ARG A 72 0.06 -14.56 4.45
N PHE A 73 -0.66 -13.81 5.27
CA PHE A 73 -1.62 -14.34 6.22
C PHE A 73 -3.03 -13.93 5.81
N PRO A 74 -3.91 -14.89 5.51
CA PRO A 74 -5.29 -14.56 5.20
C PRO A 74 -5.93 -13.92 6.46
N PRO A 75 -6.55 -12.73 6.33
CA PRO A 75 -7.35 -12.18 7.41
C PRO A 75 -8.53 -13.13 7.65
N ARG A 76 -8.70 -13.56 8.91
CA ARG A 76 -9.84 -14.36 9.36
C ARG A 76 -11.06 -13.47 9.56
#